data_AF-A0A3A1NJD1-F1
#
_entry.id   AF-A0A3A1NJD1-F1
#
_cell.length_a   1.000
_cell.length_b   1.000
_cell.length_c   1.000
_cell.angle_alpha   90.00
_cell.angle_beta   90.00
_cell.angle_gamma   90.00
#
_symmetry.space_group_name_H-M   'P 1'
#
loop_
_entity.id
_entity.type
_entity.pdbx_description
1 polymer ?
#
loop_
_entity_poly.entity_id
_entity_poly.type
_entity_poly.pdbx_seq_one_letter_code
_entity_poly.pdbx_strand_id
1 'polypeptide(L)'
;MVLQGNQFIQTQKPIDYAHWLLLLGILLSLSLNYIFSKGIFNSTAAVITTLGIIALMGQAVIDFLWWSYGTDYEGMKNLTNQIMSNPSISIPFMTIGPALFYLGLAMHAGKFIRERTIWSIITILGVIMIGIGSFVLDSRYVILLGHIVMAFGIKGLISMRNIEQHETE
;
A
#
# COMPACT_ATOMS: atom_id res chain seq x y z
N MET A 1 -11.01 8.83 -13.02
CA MET A 1 -10.81 7.74 -12.04
C MET A 1 -11.26 8.11 -10.63
N VAL A 2 -10.67 9.10 -9.96
CA VAL A 2 -11.02 9.47 -8.56
C VAL A 2 -12.45 10.03 -8.41
N LEU A 3 -13.01 10.63 -9.47
CA LEU A 3 -14.30 11.31 -9.46
C LEU A 3 -15.52 10.45 -9.82
N GLN A 4 -15.34 9.23 -10.33
CA GLN A 4 -16.39 8.52 -11.06
C GLN A 4 -17.00 7.31 -10.31
N GLY A 5 -16.65 7.14 -9.03
CA GLY A 5 -17.29 6.16 -8.13
C GLY A 5 -17.05 4.69 -8.49
N ASN A 6 -17.78 3.78 -7.82
CA ASN A 6 -17.66 2.34 -8.05
C ASN A 6 -18.13 1.93 -9.45
N GLN A 7 -19.14 2.62 -10.00
CA GLN A 7 -19.65 2.33 -11.35
C GLN A 7 -18.53 2.46 -12.39
N PHE A 8 -17.69 3.48 -12.33
CA PHE A 8 -16.57 3.62 -13.25
C PHE A 8 -15.59 2.46 -13.19
N ILE A 9 -15.18 2.04 -11.99
CA ILE A 9 -14.23 0.94 -11.79
C ILE A 9 -14.82 -0.36 -12.35
N GLN A 10 -16.08 -0.64 -12.01
CA GLN A 10 -16.81 -1.84 -12.47
C GLN A 10 -17.08 -1.85 -13.99
N THR A 11 -17.02 -0.69 -14.64
CA THR A 11 -17.15 -0.58 -16.10
C THR A 11 -15.83 -0.57 -16.85
N GLN A 12 -14.68 -0.63 -16.18
CA GLN A 12 -13.38 -0.72 -16.86
C GLN A 12 -13.32 -2.03 -17.64
N LYS A 13 -13.32 -1.93 -18.96
CA LYS A 13 -13.15 -3.04 -19.91
C LYS A 13 -12.10 -2.66 -20.94
N PRO A 14 -11.28 -3.62 -21.43
CA PRO A 14 -11.33 -5.05 -21.15
C PRO A 14 -10.64 -5.48 -19.84
N ILE A 15 -9.86 -4.60 -19.21
CA ILE A 15 -8.99 -4.91 -18.06
C ILE A 15 -9.24 -3.90 -16.93
N ASP A 16 -9.18 -4.38 -15.69
CA ASP A 16 -9.15 -3.54 -14.49
C ASP A 16 -7.78 -2.92 -14.24
N TYR A 17 -7.50 -1.79 -14.89
CA TYR A 17 -6.20 -1.14 -14.74
C TYR A 17 -5.91 -0.70 -13.30
N ALA A 18 -6.95 -0.43 -12.49
CA ALA A 18 -6.79 0.03 -11.12
C ALA A 18 -6.10 -1.03 -10.26
N HIS A 19 -6.71 -2.22 -10.21
CA HIS A 19 -6.26 -3.28 -9.33
C HIS A 19 -5.02 -3.98 -9.89
N TRP A 20 -4.83 -4.01 -11.22
CA TRP A 20 -3.57 -4.47 -11.83
C TRP A 20 -2.39 -3.57 -11.49
N LEU A 21 -2.55 -2.24 -11.57
CA LEU A 21 -1.49 -1.31 -11.18
C LEU A 21 -1.20 -1.38 -9.69
N LEU A 22 -2.22 -1.58 -8.85
CA LEU A 22 -2.07 -1.81 -7.42
C LEU A 22 -1.25 -3.07 -7.15
N LEU A 23 -1.61 -4.22 -7.75
CA LEU A 23 -0.87 -5.48 -7.62
C LEU A 23 0.59 -5.32 -8.05
N LEU A 24 0.83 -4.70 -9.21
CA LEU A 24 2.18 -4.47 -9.71
C LEU A 24 2.98 -3.56 -8.78
N GLY A 25 2.37 -2.49 -8.26
CA GLY A 25 3.00 -1.60 -7.28
C GLY A 25 3.37 -2.31 -5.97
N ILE A 26 2.51 -3.22 -5.49
CA ILE A 26 2.76 -4.05 -4.31
C ILE A 26 3.96 -4.97 -4.54
N LEU A 27 4.01 -5.66 -5.69
CA LEU A 27 5.13 -6.54 -6.04
C LEU A 27 6.44 -5.77 -6.16
N LEU A 28 6.43 -4.61 -6.80
CA LEU A 28 7.62 -3.75 -6.89
C LEU A 28 8.07 -3.25 -5.51
N SER A 29 7.15 -3.08 -4.56
CA SER A 29 7.46 -2.64 -3.20
C SER A 29 8.27 -3.68 -2.40
N LEU A 30 8.35 -4.95 -2.83
CA LEU A 30 9.27 -5.93 -2.23
C LEU A 30 10.74 -5.50 -2.33
N SER A 31 11.10 -4.77 -3.39
CA SER A 31 12.45 -4.23 -3.57
C SER A 31 12.86 -3.28 -2.44
N LEU A 32 11.90 -2.59 -1.81
CA LEU A 32 12.17 -1.66 -0.71
C LEU A 32 12.77 -2.36 0.51
N ASN A 33 12.45 -3.64 0.73
CA ASN A 33 13.07 -4.42 1.80
C ASN A 33 14.57 -4.66 1.55
N TYR A 34 14.99 -4.86 0.30
CA TYR A 34 16.41 -4.99 -0.05
C TYR A 34 17.14 -3.63 -0.03
N ILE A 35 16.42 -2.55 -0.31
CA ILE A 35 16.98 -1.20 -0.30
C ILE A 35 17.17 -0.73 1.15
N PHE A 36 16.19 -0.87 2.03
CA PHE A 36 16.30 -0.30 3.38
C PHE A 36 16.90 -1.27 4.43
N SER A 37 16.94 -2.56 4.12
CA SER A 37 17.52 -3.61 4.97
C SER A 37 18.58 -4.42 4.24
N LYS A 38 19.53 -5.00 4.97
CA LYS A 38 20.54 -5.94 4.41
C LYS A 38 19.93 -7.30 4.01
N GLY A 39 18.61 -7.40 3.86
CA GLY A 39 17.85 -8.62 3.57
C GLY A 39 16.40 -8.55 4.08
N ILE A 40 15.48 -9.33 3.47
CA ILE A 40 14.03 -9.28 3.71
C ILE A 40 13.62 -9.63 5.16
N PHE A 41 14.39 -10.49 5.84
CA PHE A 41 14.11 -10.90 7.23
C PHE A 41 15.13 -10.33 8.23
N ASN A 42 16.04 -9.47 7.77
CA ASN A 42 17.14 -8.97 8.59
C ASN A 42 16.74 -7.76 9.46
N SER A 43 15.48 -7.32 9.38
CA SER A 43 14.94 -6.28 10.26
C SER A 43 13.44 -6.44 10.49
N THR A 44 12.96 -6.00 11.67
CA THR A 44 11.52 -6.00 12.00
C THR A 44 10.70 -5.22 10.98
N ALA A 45 11.23 -4.09 10.47
CA ALA A 45 10.58 -3.30 9.42
C ALA A 45 10.39 -4.10 8.13
N ALA A 46 11.38 -4.91 7.74
CA ALA A 46 11.31 -5.72 6.53
C ALA A 46 10.33 -6.90 6.68
N VAL A 47 10.28 -7.53 7.87
CA VAL A 47 9.27 -8.55 8.20
C VAL A 47 7.86 -7.97 8.11
N ILE A 48 7.61 -6.84 8.78
CA ILE A 48 6.29 -6.19 8.81
C ILE A 48 5.86 -5.74 7.41
N THR A 49 6.78 -5.15 6.64
CA THR A 49 6.51 -4.76 5.24
C THR A 49 6.16 -5.98 4.39
N THR A 50 6.88 -7.09 4.55
CA THR A 50 6.61 -8.34 3.79
C THR A 50 5.23 -8.90 4.10
N LEU A 51 4.84 -8.96 5.39
CA LEU A 51 3.51 -9.39 5.78
C LEU A 51 2.43 -8.48 5.20
N GLY A 52 2.64 -7.16 5.20
CA GLY A 52 1.75 -6.20 4.57
C GLY A 52 1.62 -6.40 3.06
N ILE A 53 2.71 -6.67 2.36
CA ILE A 53 2.71 -6.97 0.91
C ILE A 53 1.89 -8.23 0.62
N ILE A 54 2.12 -9.32 1.38
CA ILE A 54 1.36 -10.57 1.21
C ILE A 54 -0.13 -10.32 1.41
N ALA A 55 -0.49 -9.55 2.43
CA ALA A 55 -1.89 -9.23 2.69
C ALA A 55 -2.50 -8.34 1.59
N LEU A 56 -1.77 -7.34 1.10
CA LEU A 56 -2.22 -6.50 -0.01
C LEU A 56 -2.34 -7.26 -1.33
N MET A 57 -1.51 -8.29 -1.57
CA MET A 57 -1.71 -9.21 -2.70
C MET A 57 -3.05 -9.95 -2.57
N GLY A 58 -3.36 -10.45 -1.36
CA GLY A 58 -4.66 -11.07 -1.09
C GLY A 58 -5.83 -10.11 -1.28
N GLN A 59 -5.69 -8.87 -0.84
CA GLN A 59 -6.69 -7.82 -1.07
C GLN A 59 -6.88 -7.55 -2.57
N ALA A 60 -5.81 -7.46 -3.34
CA ALA A 60 -5.89 -7.26 -4.80
C ALA A 60 -6.63 -8.40 -5.51
N VAL A 61 -6.46 -9.65 -5.04
CA VAL A 61 -7.24 -10.79 -5.53
C VAL A 61 -8.73 -10.62 -5.24
N ILE A 62 -9.08 -10.19 -4.02
CA ILE A 62 -10.48 -9.89 -3.66
C ILE A 62 -11.04 -8.76 -4.55
N ASP A 63 -10.25 -7.73 -4.82
CA ASP A 63 -10.64 -6.64 -5.71
C ASP A 63 -10.93 -7.12 -7.14
N PHE A 64 -10.10 -8.02 -7.69
CA PHE A 64 -10.39 -8.65 -8.98
C PHE A 64 -11.65 -9.51 -8.97
N LEU A 65 -11.91 -10.23 -7.87
CA LEU A 65 -13.14 -10.98 -7.71
C LEU A 65 -14.35 -10.05 -7.74
N TRP A 66 -14.32 -8.93 -7.02
CA TRP A 66 -15.39 -7.93 -7.08
C TRP A 66 -15.56 -7.32 -8.47
N TRP A 67 -14.46 -6.96 -9.14
CA TRP A 67 -14.51 -6.45 -10.51
C TRP A 67 -15.12 -7.44 -11.50
N SER A 68 -14.90 -8.74 -11.31
CA SER A 68 -15.41 -9.78 -12.22
C SER A 68 -16.94 -9.85 -12.30
N TYR A 69 -17.67 -9.29 -11.32
CA TYR A 69 -19.14 -9.21 -11.34
C TYR A 69 -19.68 -8.10 -12.24
N GLY A 70 -18.87 -7.09 -12.59
CA GLY A 70 -19.29 -5.97 -13.43
C GLY A 70 -20.55 -5.26 -12.90
N THR A 71 -21.69 -5.45 -13.57
CA THR A 71 -22.98 -4.84 -13.17
C THR A 71 -23.86 -5.73 -12.31
N ASP A 72 -23.43 -6.95 -11.96
CA ASP A 72 -24.13 -7.82 -11.00
C ASP A 72 -23.82 -7.40 -9.57
N TYR A 73 -24.52 -6.35 -9.12
CA TYR A 73 -24.35 -5.80 -7.78
C TYR A 73 -24.88 -6.73 -6.68
N GLU A 74 -25.83 -7.62 -6.99
CA GLU A 74 -26.40 -8.56 -6.02
C GLU A 74 -25.41 -9.70 -5.74
N GLY A 75 -24.84 -10.29 -6.79
CA GLY A 75 -23.76 -11.28 -6.67
C GLY A 75 -22.55 -10.72 -5.93
N MET A 76 -22.12 -9.50 -6.28
CA MET A 76 -21.04 -8.80 -5.59
C MET A 76 -21.36 -8.58 -4.10
N LYS A 77 -22.58 -8.18 -3.76
CA LYS A 77 -23.02 -7.99 -2.37
C LYS A 77 -22.99 -9.31 -1.58
N ASN A 78 -23.41 -10.41 -2.20
CA ASN A 78 -23.38 -11.74 -1.57
C ASN A 78 -21.94 -12.19 -1.28
N LEU A 79 -21.03 -12.01 -2.25
CA LEU A 79 -19.60 -12.27 -2.04
C LEU A 79 -19.02 -11.40 -0.91
N THR A 80 -19.33 -10.10 -0.89
CA THR A 80 -18.89 -9.20 0.18
C THR A 80 -19.37 -9.68 1.54
N ASN A 81 -20.64 -10.06 1.68
CA ASN A 81 -21.18 -10.58 2.93
C ASN A 81 -20.47 -11.87 3.37
N GLN A 82 -20.17 -12.77 2.42
CA GLN A 82 -19.41 -13.98 2.70
C GLN A 82 -17.99 -13.66 3.18
N ILE A 83 -17.26 -12.78 2.50
CA ILE A 83 -15.89 -12.39 2.90
C ILE A 83 -15.91 -11.74 4.30
N MET A 84 -16.81 -10.79 4.51
CA MET A 84 -16.86 -10.02 5.76
C MET A 84 -17.32 -10.87 6.96
N SER A 85 -18.18 -11.87 6.74
CA SER A 85 -18.61 -12.81 7.79
C SER A 85 -17.57 -13.87 8.15
N ASN A 86 -16.46 -13.97 7.40
CA ASN A 86 -15.36 -14.90 7.67
C ASN A 86 -14.11 -14.15 8.19
N PRO A 87 -13.89 -14.09 9.51
CA PRO A 87 -12.78 -13.32 10.11
C PRO A 87 -11.40 -13.75 9.62
N SER A 88 -11.23 -15.03 9.26
CA SER A 88 -9.98 -15.56 8.71
C SER A 88 -9.62 -14.98 7.34
N ILE A 89 -10.56 -14.31 6.66
CA ILE A 89 -10.33 -13.60 5.40
C ILE A 89 -10.36 -12.10 5.64
N SER A 90 -11.43 -11.58 6.28
CA SER A 90 -11.62 -10.13 6.42
C SER A 90 -10.55 -9.47 7.29
N ILE A 91 -10.14 -10.08 8.41
CA ILE A 91 -9.13 -9.51 9.29
C ILE A 91 -7.77 -9.37 8.60
N PRO A 92 -7.15 -10.44 8.06
CA PRO A 92 -5.82 -10.33 7.47
C PRO A 92 -5.79 -9.47 6.21
N PHE A 93 -6.78 -9.59 5.32
CA PHE A 93 -6.71 -8.97 3.99
C PHE A 93 -7.42 -7.62 3.88
N MET A 94 -8.51 -7.39 4.63
CA MET A 94 -9.31 -6.17 4.50
C MET A 94 -9.03 -5.13 5.58
N THR A 95 -8.50 -5.54 6.73
CA THR A 95 -8.31 -4.65 7.88
C THR A 95 -6.85 -4.47 8.25
N ILE A 96 -6.16 -5.56 8.64
CA ILE A 96 -4.81 -5.48 9.21
C ILE A 96 -3.76 -5.37 8.11
N GLY A 97 -3.95 -6.06 6.99
CA GLY A 97 -2.99 -6.16 5.89
C GLY A 97 -2.46 -4.82 5.37
N PRO A 98 -3.34 -3.92 4.91
CA PRO A 98 -2.92 -2.58 4.46
C PRO A 98 -2.17 -1.81 5.53
N ALA A 99 -2.61 -1.90 6.79
CA ALA A 99 -1.98 -1.20 7.91
C ALA A 99 -0.55 -1.70 8.15
N LEU A 100 -0.30 -3.02 8.06
CA LEU A 100 1.05 -3.59 8.19
C LEU A 100 1.99 -3.08 7.11
N PHE A 101 1.52 -2.93 5.87
CA PHE A 101 2.34 -2.39 4.79
C PHE A 101 2.82 -0.97 5.10
N TYR A 102 1.90 -0.06 5.42
CA TYR A 102 2.25 1.32 5.72
C TYR A 102 3.10 1.45 6.99
N LEU A 103 2.82 0.64 8.02
CA LEU A 103 3.62 0.59 9.24
C LEU A 103 5.06 0.16 8.93
N GLY A 104 5.24 -0.89 8.11
CA GLY A 104 6.55 -1.35 7.69
C GLY A 104 7.36 -0.27 6.96
N LEU A 105 6.71 0.47 6.05
CA LEU A 105 7.33 1.61 5.35
C LEU A 105 7.69 2.75 6.30
N ALA A 106 6.82 3.09 7.25
CA ALA A 106 7.10 4.10 8.26
C ALA A 106 8.27 3.68 9.17
N MET A 107 8.39 2.41 9.51
CA MET A 107 9.52 1.87 10.28
C MET A 107 10.83 1.91 9.49
N HIS A 108 10.81 1.59 8.20
CA HIS A 108 11.97 1.76 7.32
C HIS A 108 12.42 3.22 7.28
N ALA A 109 11.50 4.16 7.10
CA ALA A 109 11.79 5.59 7.12
C ALA A 109 12.31 6.06 8.51
N GLY A 110 11.70 5.60 9.59
CA GLY A 110 12.07 5.94 10.96
C GLY A 110 13.51 5.58 11.31
N LYS A 111 14.07 4.53 10.69
CA LYS A 111 15.48 4.16 10.84
C LYS A 111 16.44 5.26 10.40
N PHE A 112 16.05 6.07 9.41
CA PHE A 112 16.87 7.13 8.83
C PHE A 112 16.52 8.52 9.37
N ILE A 113 15.73 8.61 10.44
CA ILE A 113 15.21 9.90 10.90
C ILE A 113 16.31 10.84 11.42
N ARG A 114 17.45 10.29 11.87
CA ARG A 114 18.59 11.08 12.35
C ARG A 114 19.50 11.51 11.22
N GLU A 115 19.76 10.63 10.24
CA GLU A 115 20.68 10.94 9.14
C GLU A 115 19.99 11.67 7.97
N ARG A 116 18.70 11.43 7.76
CA ARG A 116 17.89 11.90 6.63
C ARG A 116 16.50 12.36 7.10
N THR A 117 16.50 13.30 8.03
CA THR A 117 15.31 13.76 8.75
C THR A 117 14.20 14.24 7.82
N ILE A 118 14.50 15.08 6.82
CA ILE A 118 13.49 15.66 5.92
C ILE A 118 12.71 14.56 5.19
N TRP A 119 13.40 13.66 4.50
CA TRP A 119 12.76 12.60 3.70
C TRP A 119 12.05 11.55 4.56
N SER A 120 12.61 11.25 5.73
CA SER A 120 11.97 10.36 6.71
C SER A 120 10.67 10.95 7.23
N ILE A 121 10.65 12.23 7.60
CA ILE A 121 9.45 12.94 8.06
C ILE A 121 8.40 13.01 6.96
N ILE A 122 8.79 13.34 5.72
CA ILE A 122 7.85 13.37 4.59
C ILE A 122 7.19 11.99 4.40
N THR A 123 7.97 10.91 4.47
CA THR A 123 7.45 9.55 4.33
C THR A 123 6.43 9.23 5.43
N ILE A 124 6.79 9.49 6.69
CA ILE A 124 5.92 9.22 7.85
C ILE A 124 4.66 10.09 7.80
N LEU A 125 4.78 11.36 7.39
CA LEU A 125 3.64 12.26 7.22
C LEU A 125 2.67 11.73 6.16
N GLY A 126 3.19 11.24 5.04
CA GLY A 126 2.37 10.61 4.00
C GLY A 126 1.59 9.40 4.52
N VAL A 127 2.24 8.52 5.30
CA VAL A 127 1.58 7.39 5.97
C VAL A 127 0.48 7.84 6.94
N ILE A 128 0.74 8.87 7.75
CA ILE A 128 -0.25 9.42 8.67
C ILE A 128 -1.44 9.99 7.91
N MET A 129 -1.21 10.71 6.81
CA MET A 129 -2.28 11.25 5.97
C MET A 129 -3.14 10.13 5.36
N ILE A 130 -2.54 9.02 4.92
CA ILE A 130 -3.29 7.86 4.44
C ILE A 130 -4.19 7.30 5.56
N GLY A 131 -3.65 7.16 6.78
CA GLY A 131 -4.42 6.70 7.94
C GLY A 131 -5.59 7.63 8.28
N ILE A 132 -5.35 8.94 8.37
CA ILE A 132 -6.38 9.95 8.62
C ILE A 132 -7.44 9.92 7.50
N GLY A 133 -7.00 9.87 6.25
CA GLY A 133 -7.88 9.82 5.10
C GLY A 133 -8.76 8.57 5.08
N SER A 134 -8.25 7.43 5.53
CA SER A 134 -8.94 6.14 5.51
C SER A 134 -9.87 5.93 6.71
N PHE A 135 -9.45 6.32 7.91
CA PHE A 135 -10.16 5.98 9.15
C PHE A 135 -10.94 7.14 9.78
N VAL A 136 -10.54 8.38 9.51
CA VAL A 136 -11.13 9.56 10.16
C VAL A 136 -12.00 10.36 9.20
N LEU A 137 -11.49 10.64 8.00
CA LEU A 137 -12.13 11.57 7.07
C LEU A 137 -12.91 10.88 5.94
N ASP A 138 -12.74 9.56 5.75
CA ASP A 138 -13.25 8.79 4.60
C ASP A 138 -13.06 9.53 3.25
N SER A 139 -11.90 10.16 3.10
CA SER A 139 -11.62 11.09 1.99
C SER A 139 -10.59 10.51 1.05
N ARG A 140 -11.06 10.07 -0.11
CA ARG A 140 -10.22 9.57 -1.21
C ARG A 140 -9.15 10.58 -1.65
N TYR A 141 -9.43 11.88 -1.52
CA TYR A 141 -8.46 12.94 -1.83
C TYR A 141 -7.30 12.96 -0.84
N VAL A 142 -7.58 12.83 0.45
CA VAL A 142 -6.55 12.81 1.50
C VAL A 142 -5.71 11.55 1.38
N ILE A 143 -6.33 10.41 1.09
CA ILE A 143 -5.62 9.15 0.84
C ILE A 143 -4.67 9.30 -0.34
N LEU A 144 -5.15 9.83 -1.48
CA LEU A 144 -4.32 10.04 -2.66
C LEU A 144 -3.15 10.99 -2.38
N LEU A 145 -3.41 12.13 -1.73
CA LEU A 145 -2.38 13.08 -1.36
C LEU A 145 -1.35 12.44 -0.43
N GLY A 146 -1.78 11.64 0.54
CA GLY A 146 -0.91 10.88 1.42
C GLY A 146 0.01 9.91 0.67
N HIS A 147 -0.51 9.19 -0.33
CA HIS A 147 0.31 8.32 -1.20
C HIS A 147 1.36 9.11 -2.00
N ILE A 148 0.99 10.27 -2.54
CA ILE A 148 1.93 11.14 -3.27
C ILE A 148 3.04 11.61 -2.35
N VAL A 149 2.68 12.14 -1.17
CA VAL A 149 3.64 12.61 -0.15
C VAL A 149 4.56 11.47 0.29
N MET A 150 4.01 10.30 0.59
CA MET A 150 4.78 9.11 0.96
C MET A 150 5.76 8.69 -0.14
N ALA A 151 5.31 8.62 -1.40
CA ALA A 151 6.14 8.24 -2.53
C ALA A 151 7.31 9.20 -2.75
N PHE A 152 7.08 10.51 -2.60
CA PHE A 152 8.15 11.51 -2.63
C PHE A 152 9.18 11.31 -1.52
N GLY A 153 8.72 11.06 -0.29
CA GLY A 153 9.58 10.76 0.85
C GLY A 153 10.48 9.54 0.59
N ILE A 154 9.87 8.43 0.14
CA ILE A 154 10.59 7.19 -0.17
C ILE A 154 11.60 7.42 -1.28
N LYS A 155 11.21 8.07 -2.39
CA LYS A 155 12.13 8.37 -3.50
C LYS A 155 13.33 9.20 -3.04
N GLY A 156 13.11 10.20 -2.19
CA GLY A 156 14.17 11.01 -1.60
C GLY A 156 15.14 10.19 -0.74
N LEU A 157 14.61 9.28 0.09
CA LEU A 157 15.43 8.35 0.88
C LEU A 157 16.29 7.44 -0.01
N ILE A 158 15.71 6.90 -1.08
CA ILE A 158 16.44 6.02 -2.02
C ILE A 158 17.55 6.80 -2.74
N SER A 159 17.25 7.99 -3.26
CA SER A 159 18.22 8.81 -4.00
C SER A 159 19.43 9.17 -3.15
N MET A 160 19.22 9.51 -1.88
CA MET A 160 20.31 9.89 -0.98
C MET A 160 21.16 8.70 -0.53
N ARG A 161 20.59 7.49 -0.48
CA ARG A 161 21.34 6.27 -0.19
C ARG A 161 22.27 5.88 -1.34
N ASN A 162 21.81 5.99 -2.58
CA ASN A 162 22.60 5.61 -3.75
C ASN A 162 23.84 6.50 -3.93
N ILE A 163 23.78 7.77 -3.51
CA ILE A 163 24.93 8.69 -3.54
C ILE A 163 26.05 8.20 -2.63
N GLU A 164 25.74 7.76 -1.40
CA GLU A 164 26.76 7.28 -0.45
C GLU A 164 27.43 5.97 -0.90
N GLN A 165 26.70 5.09 -1.57
CA GLN A 165 27.30 3.86 -2.12
C GLN A 165 28.30 4.18 -3.25
N HIS A 166 28.03 5.20 -4.06
CA HIS A 166 28.95 5.64 -5.11
C HIS A 166 30.18 6.40 -4.59
N GLU A 167 30.14 7.00 -3.41
CA GLU A 167 31.29 7.66 -2.78
C GLU A 167 32.23 6.68 -2.04
N THR A 168 31.81 5.44 -1.84
CA THR A 168 32.55 4.41 -1.06
C THR A 168 33.15 3.29 -1.92
N GLU A 169 32.96 3.33 -3.24
CA GLU A 169 33.58 2.46 -4.25
C GLU A 169 34.70 3.20 -5.00
#